data_AF-A0A2K4MT42-F1
#
_entry.id   AF-A0A2K4MT42-F1
#
_cell.length_a   1.000
_cell.length_b   1.000
_cell.length_c   1.000
_cell.angle_alpha   90.00
_cell.angle_beta   90.00
_cell.angle_gamma   90.00
#
_symmetry.space_group_name_H-M   'P 1'
#
loop_
_entity.id
_entity.type
_entity.pdbx_description
1 polymer ?
#
loop_
_entity_poly.entity_id
_entity_poly.type
_entity_poly.pdbx_seq_one_letter_code
_entity_poly.pdbx_strand_id
1 'polypeptide(L)'
;MTRPEVARCCQAIADAGARRDWAALAALDLRVRARLEAPDCDLDGEEKSALAAAYRGALASGRAELDALQNRLAGMGRHREGQLAYAQFSEWEQA
;
A
#
# COMPACT_ATOMS: atom_id res chain seq x y z
N MET A 1 25.99 -2.16 4.54
CA MET A 1 24.90 -2.71 5.40
C MET A 1 25.26 -4.16 5.68
N THR A 2 24.98 -4.66 6.87
CA THR A 2 25.23 -6.07 7.21
C THR A 2 24.02 -6.94 6.85
N ARG A 3 24.24 -8.21 6.53
CA ARG A 3 23.19 -9.21 6.28
C ARG A 3 22.05 -9.24 7.32
N PRO A 4 22.30 -9.17 8.65
CA PRO A 4 21.22 -9.06 9.63
C PRO A 4 20.43 -7.75 9.57
N GLU A 5 21.05 -6.64 9.16
CA GLU A 5 20.34 -5.37 8.94
C GLU A 5 19.43 -5.46 7.71
N VAL A 6 19.88 -6.10 6.63
CA VAL A 6 19.04 -6.38 5.44
C VAL A 6 17.80 -7.17 5.86
N ALA A 7 17.97 -8.25 6.61
CA ALA A 7 16.86 -9.09 7.07
C ALA A 7 15.86 -8.29 7.94
N ARG A 8 16.36 -7.43 8.84
CA ARG A 8 15.50 -6.54 9.65
C ARG A 8 14.75 -5.53 8.79
N CYS A 9 15.39 -4.94 7.79
CA CYS A 9 14.75 -4.04 6.84
C CYS A 9 13.65 -4.75 6.06
N CYS A 10 13.91 -5.95 5.53
CA CYS A 10 12.90 -6.75 4.84
C CYS A 10 11.69 -7.04 5.72
N GLN A 11 11.92 -7.45 6.97
CA GLN A 11 10.83 -7.70 7.92
C GLN A 11 10.05 -6.42 8.23
N ALA A 12 10.73 -5.31 8.49
CA ALA A 12 10.07 -4.04 8.79
C ALA A 12 9.21 -3.53 7.62
N ILE A 13 9.67 -3.72 6.38
CA ILE A 13 8.90 -3.42 5.16
C ILE A 13 7.65 -4.31 5.08
N ALA A 14 7.79 -5.61 5.32
CA ALA A 14 6.67 -6.55 5.33
C ALA A 14 5.64 -6.19 6.42
N ASP A 15 6.09 -5.89 7.64
CA ASP A 15 5.23 -5.53 8.76
C ASP A 15 4.51 -4.19 8.55
N ALA A 16 5.18 -3.20 7.97
CA ALA A 16 4.56 -1.92 7.63
C ALA A 16 3.50 -2.12 6.52
N GLY A 17 3.80 -2.93 5.49
CA GLY A 17 2.83 -3.29 4.47
C GLY A 17 1.60 -4.03 5.01
N ALA A 18 1.81 -5.02 5.90
CA ALA A 18 0.74 -5.79 6.53
C ALA A 18 -0.17 -4.91 7.40
N ARG A 19 0.42 -3.94 8.12
CA ARG A 19 -0.31 -2.96 8.95
C ARG A 19 -0.91 -1.80 8.16
N ARG A 20 -0.67 -1.71 6.85
CA ARG A 20 -1.05 -0.58 5.98
C ARG A 20 -0.47 0.75 6.49
N ASP A 21 0.67 0.69 7.16
CA ASP A 21 1.35 1.86 7.69
C ASP A 21 2.26 2.44 6.60
N TRP A 22 1.64 3.19 5.70
CA TRP A 22 2.32 3.77 4.55
C TRP A 22 3.33 4.87 4.94
N ALA A 23 3.11 5.52 6.08
CA ALA A 23 4.03 6.52 6.63
C ALA A 23 5.32 5.85 7.11
N ALA A 24 5.20 4.74 7.87
CA ALA A 24 6.35 3.95 8.27
C ALA A 24 7.09 3.37 7.04
N LEU A 25 6.36 2.93 6.02
CA LEU A 25 6.95 2.43 4.78
C LEU A 25 7.78 3.51 4.05
N ALA A 26 7.26 4.74 3.97
CA ALA A 26 7.97 5.86 3.35
C ALA A 26 9.22 6.27 4.16
N ALA A 27 9.15 6.27 5.49
CA ALA A 27 10.30 6.54 6.35
C ALA A 27 11.38 5.46 6.23
N LEU A 28 10.98 4.19 6.13
CA LEU A 28 11.89 3.07 5.86
C LEU A 28 12.54 3.22 4.48
N ASP A 29 11.77 3.63 3.47
CA ASP A 29 12.29 3.82 2.12
C ASP A 29 13.39 4.88 2.04
N LEU A 30 13.18 6.04 2.66
CA LEU A 30 14.20 7.08 2.74
C LEU A 30 15.50 6.57 3.39
N ARG A 31 15.37 5.77 4.46
CA ARG A 31 16.53 5.20 5.15
C ARG A 31 17.27 4.16 4.30
N VAL A 32 16.53 3.29 3.62
CA VAL A 32 17.11 2.27 2.74
C VAL A 32 17.81 2.94 1.56
N ARG A 33 17.18 3.93 0.93
CA ARG A 33 17.77 4.70 -0.18
C ARG A 33 19.05 5.42 0.24
N ALA A 34 19.01 6.17 1.35
CA ALA A 34 20.21 6.84 1.87
C ALA A 34 21.35 5.84 2.14
N ARG A 35 21.01 4.62 2.57
CA ARG A 35 22.02 3.59 2.84
C ARG A 35 22.56 2.95 1.57
N LEU A 36 21.75 2.79 0.53
CA LEU A 36 22.16 2.29 -0.79
C LEU A 36 23.03 3.30 -1.55
N GLU A 37 22.80 4.60 -1.35
CA GLU A 37 23.59 5.69 -1.95
C GLU A 37 24.93 5.90 -1.24
N ALA A 38 25.12 5.34 -0.04
CA ALA A 38 26.36 5.46 0.70
C ALA A 38 27.49 4.66 0.03
N PRO A 39 28.71 5.22 -0.09
CA PRO A 39 29.83 4.59 -0.80
C PRO A 39 30.36 3.31 -0.13
N ASP A 40 30.04 3.09 1.15
CA ASP A 40 30.34 1.86 1.90
C ASP A 40 29.20 0.82 1.81
N CYS A 41 28.24 1.02 0.91
CA CYS A 41 27.14 0.08 0.71
C CYS A 41 27.59 -1.13 -0.10
N ASP A 42 28.14 -2.11 0.60
CA ASP A 42 28.47 -3.41 0.03
C ASP A 42 27.31 -4.39 0.26
N LEU A 43 26.29 -4.32 -0.62
CA LEU A 43 25.21 -5.31 -0.66
C LEU A 43 25.42 -6.25 -1.83
N ASP A 44 25.35 -7.55 -1.56
CA ASP A 44 25.43 -8.57 -2.59
C ASP A 44 24.11 -8.69 -3.40
N GLY A 45 24.13 -9.53 -4.43
CA GLY A 45 22.96 -9.74 -5.29
C GLY A 45 21.79 -10.40 -4.57
N GLU A 46 22.04 -11.28 -3.60
CA GLU A 46 20.99 -11.93 -2.82
C GLU A 46 20.28 -10.93 -1.90
N GLU A 47 21.04 -10.07 -1.24
CA GLU A 47 20.54 -9.04 -0.34
C GLU A 47 19.70 -7.99 -1.08
N LYS A 48 20.16 -7.57 -2.26
CA LYS A 48 19.38 -6.69 -3.15
C LYS A 48 18.07 -7.36 -3.60
N SER A 49 18.13 -8.64 -3.97
CA SER A 49 16.96 -9.41 -4.37
C SER A 49 15.95 -9.57 -3.22
N ALA A 50 16.43 -9.81 -2.00
CA ALA A 50 15.60 -9.92 -0.81
C ALA A 50 14.87 -8.61 -0.50
N LEU A 51 15.57 -7.47 -0.55
CA LEU A 51 14.95 -6.15 -0.39
C LEU A 51 13.90 -5.91 -1.48
N ALA A 52 14.23 -6.19 -2.74
CA ALA A 52 13.30 -6.03 -3.86
C ALA A 52 12.05 -6.91 -3.72
N ALA A 53 12.19 -8.12 -3.17
CA ALA A 53 11.06 -9.01 -2.88
C ALA A 53 10.16 -8.43 -1.77
N ALA A 54 10.74 -7.91 -0.69
CA ALA A 54 10.00 -7.28 0.40
C ALA A 54 9.18 -6.07 -0.09
N TYR A 55 9.80 -5.18 -0.89
CA TYR A 55 9.10 -4.04 -1.48
C TYR A 55 7.99 -4.44 -2.44
N ARG A 56 8.20 -5.48 -3.27
CA ARG A 56 7.14 -6.00 -4.15
C ARG A 56 5.94 -6.54 -3.35
N GLY A 57 6.19 -7.20 -2.22
CA GLY A 57 5.13 -7.64 -1.31
C GLY A 57 4.33 -6.49 -0.71
N ALA A 58 5.02 -5.44 -0.26
CA ALA A 58 4.37 -4.23 0.24
C ALA A 58 3.55 -3.51 -0.86
N LEU A 59 4.08 -3.42 -2.08
CA LEU A 59 3.38 -2.84 -3.22
C LEU A 59 2.12 -3.61 -3.61
N ALA A 60 2.19 -4.95 -3.60
CA ALA A 60 1.01 -5.79 -3.85
C ALA A 60 -0.08 -5.55 -2.80
N SER A 61 0.30 -5.42 -1.53
CA SER A 61 -0.63 -5.09 -0.44
C SER A 61 -1.28 -3.72 -0.61
N GLY A 62 -0.49 -2.71 -1.03
CA GLY A 62 -1.01 -1.38 -1.32
C GLY A 62 -1.98 -1.35 -2.51
N ARG A 63 -1.69 -2.12 -3.58
CA ARG A 63 -2.59 -2.25 -4.74
C ARG A 63 -3.93 -2.87 -4.35
N ALA A 64 -3.90 -3.97 -3.60
CA ALA A 64 -5.12 -4.62 -3.13
C ALA A 64 -5.98 -3.67 -2.26
N GLU A 65 -5.35 -2.82 -1.44
CA GLU A 65 -6.06 -1.83 -0.64
C GLU A 65 -6.66 -0.71 -1.49
N LEU A 66 -5.93 -0.21 -2.49
CA LEU A 66 -6.45 0.79 -3.43
C LEU A 66 -7.65 0.24 -4.21
N ASP A 67 -7.57 -1.00 -4.71
CA ASP A 67 -8.66 -1.66 -5.41
C ASP A 67 -9.88 -1.80 -4.49
N ALA A 68 -9.67 -2.18 -3.22
CA ALA A 68 -10.75 -2.27 -2.24
C ALA A 68 -11.40 -0.90 -1.96
N LEU A 69 -10.62 0.17 -1.85
CA LEU A 69 -11.13 1.53 -1.66
C LEU A 69 -11.90 2.03 -2.88
N GLN A 70 -11.39 1.78 -4.09
CA GLN A 70 -12.07 2.11 -5.35
C GLN A 70 -13.41 1.38 -5.46
N ASN A 71 -13.45 0.09 -5.12
CA ASN A 71 -14.68 -0.70 -5.10
C ASN A 71 -15.71 -0.16 -4.09
N ARG A 72 -15.25 0.27 -2.91
CA ARG A 72 -16.13 0.91 -1.90
C ARG A 72 -16.67 2.25 -2.39
N LEU A 73 -15.82 3.10 -2.98
CA LEU A 73 -16.22 4.38 -3.55
C LEU A 73 -17.28 4.20 -4.65
N ALA A 74 -17.05 3.27 -5.58
CA ALA A 74 -18.01 2.96 -6.63
C ALA A 74 -19.33 2.41 -6.06
N GLY A 75 -19.27 1.60 -5.00
CA GLY A 75 -20.46 1.11 -4.30
C GLY A 75 -21.28 2.22 -3.66
N MET A 76 -20.63 3.18 -3.00
CA MET A 76 -21.31 4.35 -2.42
C MET A 76 -21.96 5.23 -3.48
N GLY A 77 -21.30 5.41 -4.64
CA GLY A 77 -21.88 6.13 -5.79
C GLY A 77 -23.19 5.49 -6.27
N ARG A 78 -23.17 4.17 -6.49
CA ARG A 78 -24.37 3.41 -6.89
C ARG A 78 -25.48 3.46 -5.83
N HIS A 79 -25.13 3.38 -4.55
CA HIS A 79 -26.12 3.45 -3.48
C HIS A 79 -26.81 4.82 -3.44
N ARG A 80 -26.05 5.91 -3.62
CA ARG A 80 -26.57 7.28 -3.67
C ARG A 80 -27.47 7.49 -4.88
N GLU A 81 -27.07 7.01 -6.06
CA GLU A 81 -27.89 7.08 -7.27
C GLU A 81 -29.21 6.31 -7.11
N GLY A 82 -29.17 5.12 -6.49
CA GLY A 82 -30.37 4.34 -6.18
C GLY A 82 -31.33 5.05 -5.20
N GLN A 83 -30.80 5.71 -4.17
CA GLN A 83 -31.61 6.50 -3.23
C GLN A 83 -32.26 7.70 -3.92
N LEU A 84 -31.55 8.39 -4.81
CA LEU A 84 -32.08 9.53 -5.56
C LEU A 84 -33.16 9.11 -6.57
N ALA A 85 -32.95 7.98 -7.28
CA ALA A 85 -33.95 7.43 -8.18
C ALA A 85 -35.23 7.01 -7.41
N TYR A 86 -35.06 6.40 -6.23
CA TYR A 86 -36.19 6.02 -5.38
C TYR A 86 -36.96 7.23 -4.84
N ALA A 87 -36.25 8.29 -4.41
CA ALA A 87 -36.87 9.53 -3.96
C ALA A 87 -37.67 10.21 -5.08
N GLN A 88 -37.10 10.34 -6.29
CA GLN A 88 -37.81 10.90 -7.45
C GLN A 88 -39.04 10.08 -7.83
N PHE A 89 -38.95 8.74 -7.81
CA PHE A 89 -40.09 7.89 -8.10
C PHE A 89 -41.21 8.03 -7.06
N SER A 90 -40.84 8.12 -5.78
CA SER A 90 -41.80 8.29 -4.68
C SER A 90 -42.51 9.65 -4.73
N GLU A 91 -41.81 10.71 -5.16
CA GLU A 91 -42.42 12.04 -5.38
C GLU A 91 -43.41 12.03 -6.55
N TRP A 92 -43.19 11.21 -7.57
CA TRP A 92 -44.11 11.04 -8.70
C TRP A 92 -45.36 10.20 -8.36
N GLU A 93 -45.28 9.23 -7.44
CA GLU A 93 -46.46 8.45 -7.00
C GLU A 93 -47.39 9.23 -6.05
N GLN A 94 -46.90 10.30 -5.42
CA GLN A 94 -47.67 11.13 -4.49
C GLN A 94 -48.30 12.38 -5.12
N ALA A 95 -48.02 12.65 -6.40
CA ALA A 95 -48.55 13.79 -7.17
C ALA A 95 -49.73 13.38 -8.08
#